data_AF-A0A1V5E5L2-F1
#
_entry.id   AF-A0A1V5E5L2-F1
#
_cell.length_a   1.000
_cell.length_b   1.000
_cell.length_c   1.000
_cell.angle_alpha   90.00
_cell.angle_beta   90.00
_cell.angle_gamma   90.00
#
_symmetry.space_group_name_H-M   'P 1'
#
loop_
_entity.id
_entity.type
_entity.pdbx_description
1 polymer ?
#
loop_
_entity_poly.entity_id
_entity_poly.type
_entity_poly.pdbx_seq_one_letter_code
_entity_poly.pdbx_strand_id
1 'polypeptide(L)'
;MERAQLDPREALRYILAGSARFTVENTANGNRFTFHVIDFRLTQRGKAEATQAAIDGKPMKELWFVRVLTGSDNSSDYIFIGSIQPRINGEGYGNGKYRFKWSRKSPIGEGAKSVLCFEWILDRAQAGNWPATVRFYHEGRCLRCGRRLTVPESIQSGFGPECAGKL
;
A
#
# COMPACT_ATOMS: atom_id res chain seq x y z
N MET A 1 -6.34 -6.09 -18.22
CA MET A 1 -6.31 -6.69 -16.88
C MET A 1 -7.59 -6.27 -16.18
N GLU A 2 -8.29 -7.20 -15.56
CA GLU A 2 -9.58 -6.89 -14.92
C GLU A 2 -9.30 -6.30 -13.53
N ARG A 3 -9.74 -5.05 -13.33
CA ARG A 3 -9.72 -4.36 -12.04
C ARG A 3 -11.05 -4.62 -11.34
N ALA A 4 -11.05 -4.94 -10.05
CA ALA A 4 -12.26 -5.01 -9.25
C ALA A 4 -12.24 -3.93 -8.16
N GLN A 5 -13.42 -3.43 -7.83
CA GLN A 5 -13.61 -2.54 -6.71
C GLN A 5 -13.49 -3.35 -5.42
N LEU A 6 -12.68 -2.87 -4.49
CA LEU A 6 -12.51 -3.44 -3.16
C LEU A 6 -13.33 -2.65 -2.14
N ASP A 7 -13.68 -3.31 -1.03
CA ASP A 7 -14.33 -2.64 0.10
C ASP A 7 -13.37 -1.65 0.77
N PRO A 8 -13.63 -0.33 0.72
CA PRO A 8 -12.75 0.65 1.34
C PRO A 8 -12.60 0.48 2.85
N ARG A 9 -13.55 -0.19 3.54
CA ARG A 9 -13.43 -0.49 4.98
C ARG A 9 -12.23 -1.38 5.31
N GLU A 10 -11.82 -2.19 4.34
CA GLU A 10 -10.68 -3.10 4.42
C GLU A 10 -9.38 -2.48 3.84
N ALA A 11 -9.41 -1.20 3.46
CA ALA A 11 -8.31 -0.56 2.74
C ALA A 11 -6.97 -0.64 3.46
N LEU A 12 -6.94 -0.56 4.80
CA LEU A 12 -5.69 -0.66 5.54
C LEU A 12 -5.04 -2.03 5.36
N ARG A 13 -5.84 -3.10 5.44
CA ARG A 13 -5.40 -4.47 5.18
C ARG A 13 -4.85 -4.61 3.76
N TYR A 14 -5.54 -4.04 2.77
CA TYR A 14 -5.10 -4.05 1.37
C TYR A 14 -3.78 -3.30 1.15
N ILE A 15 -3.64 -2.11 1.72
CA ILE A 15 -2.47 -1.23 1.58
C ILE A 15 -1.21 -1.90 2.17
N LEU A 16 -1.33 -2.55 3.33
CA LEU A 16 -0.20 -3.11 4.06
C LEU A 16 0.12 -4.57 3.72
N ALA A 17 -0.68 -5.22 2.87
CA ALA A 17 -0.63 -6.66 2.64
C ALA A 17 0.69 -7.21 2.07
N GLY A 18 1.52 -6.37 1.44
CA GLY A 18 2.79 -6.78 0.85
C GLY A 18 3.17 -5.91 -0.34
N SER A 19 2.80 -6.29 -1.56
CA SER A 19 3.13 -5.60 -2.83
C SER A 19 1.86 -5.06 -3.49
N ALA A 20 1.18 -4.16 -2.79
CA ALA A 20 -0.15 -3.68 -3.12
C ALA A 20 -0.11 -2.65 -4.24
N ARG A 21 -0.72 -2.97 -5.39
CA ARG A 21 -1.00 -2.02 -6.48
C ARG A 21 -2.48 -1.72 -6.54
N PHE A 22 -2.83 -0.46 -6.33
CA PHE A 22 -4.23 -0.05 -6.25
C PHE A 22 -4.42 1.36 -6.80
N THR A 23 -5.64 1.63 -7.26
CA THR A 23 -6.08 2.94 -7.71
C THR A 23 -7.18 3.45 -6.79
N VAL A 24 -7.06 4.69 -6.37
CA VAL A 24 -8.14 5.42 -5.70
C VAL A 24 -8.69 6.47 -6.64
N GLU A 25 -9.99 6.47 -6.83
CA GLU A 25 -10.72 7.39 -7.71
C GLU A 25 -11.75 8.17 -6.89
N ASN A 26 -11.81 9.47 -7.10
CA ASN A 26 -12.90 10.32 -6.65
C ASN A 26 -13.89 10.52 -7.79
N THR A 27 -15.04 9.86 -7.72
CA THR A 27 -16.06 9.87 -8.79
C THR A 27 -16.77 11.22 -8.91
N ALA A 28 -16.64 12.12 -7.92
CA ALA A 28 -17.26 13.45 -8.00
C ALA A 28 -16.51 14.40 -8.94
N ASN A 29 -15.22 14.17 -9.18
CA ASN A 29 -14.39 15.03 -10.04
C ASN A 29 -13.51 14.26 -11.03
N GLY A 30 -13.59 12.93 -11.06
CA GLY A 30 -12.82 12.05 -11.96
C GLY A 30 -11.34 11.94 -11.63
N ASN A 31 -10.85 12.58 -10.55
CA ASN A 31 -9.44 12.49 -10.18
C ASN A 31 -9.12 11.08 -9.68
N ARG A 32 -7.98 10.55 -10.13
CA ARG A 32 -7.49 9.25 -9.67
C ARG A 32 -5.98 9.25 -9.50
N PHE A 33 -5.51 8.45 -8.56
CA PHE A 33 -4.09 8.13 -8.40
C PHE A 33 -3.91 6.63 -8.22
N THR A 34 -2.85 6.11 -8.83
CA THR A 34 -2.45 4.71 -8.71
C THR A 34 -1.18 4.64 -7.89
N PHE A 35 -1.19 3.80 -6.85
CA PHE A 35 -0.07 3.63 -5.94
C PHE A 35 0.46 2.20 -5.97
N HIS A 36 1.75 2.07 -5.67
CA HIS A 36 2.38 0.80 -5.37
C HIS A 36 3.03 0.88 -3.99
N VAL A 37 2.49 0.11 -3.05
CA VAL A 37 2.98 0.01 -1.67
C VAL A 37 3.69 -1.33 -1.52
N ILE A 38 4.95 -1.28 -1.07
CA ILE A 38 5.82 -2.45 -0.97
C ILE A 38 6.32 -2.58 0.46
N ASP A 39 5.96 -3.67 1.11
CA ASP A 39 6.55 -4.12 2.35
C ASP A 39 8.06 -4.30 2.16
N PHE A 40 8.83 -3.59 2.98
CA PHE A 40 10.29 -3.60 2.96
C PHE A 40 10.84 -5.03 3.02
N ARG A 41 10.18 -5.93 3.77
CA ARG A 41 10.58 -7.33 3.94
C ARG A 41 10.54 -8.14 2.65
N LEU A 42 9.85 -7.66 1.62
CA LEU A 42 9.84 -8.28 0.28
C LEU A 42 11.06 -7.89 -0.57
N THR A 43 11.78 -6.82 -0.20
CA THR A 43 13.02 -6.40 -0.88
C THR A 43 14.19 -7.31 -0.51
N GLN A 44 15.20 -7.43 -1.37
CA GLN A 44 16.39 -8.24 -1.07
C GLN A 44 17.05 -7.83 0.26
N ARG A 45 17.22 -6.52 0.45
CA ARG A 45 17.76 -5.95 1.69
C ARG A 45 16.86 -6.27 2.90
N GLY A 46 15.55 -6.10 2.77
CA GLY A 46 14.62 -6.39 3.86
C GLY A 46 14.52 -7.87 4.22
N LYS A 47 14.69 -8.78 3.26
CA LYS A 47 14.80 -10.23 3.53
C LYS A 47 16.05 -10.55 4.36
N ALA A 48 17.19 -9.96 3.99
CA ALA A 48 18.43 -10.12 4.75
C ALA A 48 18.30 -9.54 6.17
N GLU A 49 17.76 -8.32 6.30
CA GLU A 49 17.52 -7.69 7.61
C GLU A 49 16.50 -8.47 8.46
N ALA A 50 15.44 -9.02 7.87
CA ALA A 50 14.47 -9.84 8.58
C ALA A 50 15.07 -11.17 9.07
N THR A 51 15.95 -11.78 8.27
CA THR A 51 16.67 -12.99 8.66
C THR A 51 17.57 -12.71 9.86
N GLN A 52 18.35 -11.61 9.82
CA GLN A 52 19.21 -11.22 10.93
C GLN A 52 18.41 -10.87 12.18
N ALA A 53 17.29 -10.14 12.04
CA ALA A 53 16.43 -9.81 13.17
C ALA A 53 15.88 -11.07 13.87
N ALA A 54 15.52 -12.10 13.10
CA ALA A 54 15.08 -13.38 13.65
C ALA A 54 16.20 -14.09 14.43
N ILE A 55 17.43 -14.08 13.93
CA ILE A 55 18.61 -14.62 14.63
C ILE A 55 18.86 -13.85 15.93
N ASP A 56 18.74 -12.51 15.90
CA ASP A 56 18.99 -11.62 17.03
C ASP A 56 17.82 -11.58 18.05
N GLY A 57 16.70 -12.27 17.80
CA GLY A 57 15.50 -12.18 18.64
C GLY A 57 14.82 -10.79 18.62
N LYS A 58 15.04 -10.00 17.57
CA LYS A 58 14.47 -8.64 17.42
C LYS A 58 13.15 -8.69 16.64
N PRO A 59 12.20 -7.78 16.95
CA PRO A 59 10.99 -7.68 16.16
C PRO A 59 11.29 -7.28 14.73
N MET A 60 10.46 -7.78 13.81
CA MET A 60 10.58 -7.42 12.41
C MET A 60 10.28 -5.94 12.20
N LYS A 61 11.02 -5.34 11.27
CA LYS A 61 10.83 -3.94 10.90
C LYS A 61 9.51 -3.75 10.13
N GLU A 62 8.60 -2.98 10.70
CA GLU A 62 7.40 -2.49 10.04
C GLU A 62 7.72 -1.25 9.20
N LEU A 63 7.87 -1.46 7.89
CA LEU A 63 8.19 -0.39 6.94
C LEU A 63 7.63 -0.77 5.57
N TRP A 64 6.90 0.15 4.94
CA TRP A 64 6.44 0.00 3.56
C TRP A 64 6.89 1.19 2.74
N PHE A 65 7.36 0.95 1.52
CA PHE A 65 7.69 1.99 0.56
C PHE A 65 6.49 2.30 -0.32
N VAL A 66 6.23 3.58 -0.51
CA VAL A 66 5.10 4.08 -1.29
C VAL A 66 5.63 4.70 -2.56
N ARG A 67 5.02 4.30 -3.68
CA ARG A 67 5.29 4.84 -5.00
C ARG A 67 3.99 5.25 -5.68
N VAL A 68 4.04 6.25 -6.54
CA VAL A 68 2.90 6.69 -7.35
C VAL A 68 3.24 6.52 -8.83
N LEU A 69 2.26 6.09 -9.61
CA LEU A 69 2.36 6.00 -11.06
C LEU A 69 2.40 7.41 -11.67
N THR A 70 3.38 7.69 -12.51
CA THR A 70 3.58 9.01 -13.14
C THR A 70 3.68 8.97 -14.67
N GLY A 71 3.75 7.79 -15.26
CA GLY A 71 3.84 7.61 -16.71
C GLY A 71 2.75 6.68 -17.25
N SER A 72 2.84 6.38 -18.55
CA SER A 72 1.87 5.54 -19.26
C SER A 72 2.13 4.04 -19.07
N ASP A 73 3.34 3.62 -18.68
CA ASP A 73 3.61 2.24 -18.31
C ASP A 73 3.13 1.96 -16.88
N ASN A 74 1.94 1.39 -16.80
CA ASN A 74 1.27 0.96 -15.57
C ASN A 74 2.02 -0.14 -14.78
N SER A 75 3.19 -0.59 -15.25
CA SER A 75 4.04 -1.59 -14.59
C SER A 75 5.31 -0.99 -14.01
N SER A 76 5.97 -0.05 -14.72
CA SER A 76 7.31 0.45 -14.36
C SER A 76 7.37 1.92 -13.97
N ASP A 77 6.44 2.77 -14.42
CA ASP A 77 6.55 4.23 -14.31
C ASP A 77 6.15 4.75 -12.92
N TYR A 78 6.64 4.10 -11.88
CA TYR A 78 6.36 4.42 -10.49
C TYR A 78 7.53 5.19 -9.86
N ILE A 79 7.22 6.35 -9.31
CA ILE A 79 8.18 7.17 -8.56
C ILE A 79 7.95 6.99 -7.05
N PHE A 80 9.03 6.78 -6.31
CA PHE A 80 9.01 6.71 -4.85
C PHE A 80 8.71 8.07 -4.22
N ILE A 81 7.72 8.12 -3.32
CA ILE A 81 7.28 9.36 -2.66
C ILE A 81 7.49 9.36 -1.15
N GLY A 82 7.62 8.19 -0.52
CA GLY A 82 7.75 8.12 0.93
C GLY A 82 7.55 6.72 1.50
N SER A 83 7.38 6.62 2.81
CA SER A 83 7.21 5.35 3.50
C SER A 83 6.13 5.38 4.55
N ILE A 84 5.43 4.27 4.72
CA ILE A 84 4.56 4.03 5.87
C ILE A 84 5.41 3.45 7.02
N GLN A 85 5.22 3.98 8.22
CA GLN A 85 5.90 3.57 9.45
C GLN A 85 4.91 3.55 10.61
N PRO A 86 5.09 2.69 11.63
CA PRO A 86 4.32 2.77 12.86
C PRO A 86 4.39 4.18 13.47
N ARG A 87 3.28 4.66 14.02
CA ARG A 87 3.28 5.84 14.87
C ARG A 87 3.91 5.44 16.20
N ILE A 88 4.97 6.13 16.58
CA ILE A 88 5.56 5.98 17.92
C ILE A 88 4.74 6.83 18.87
N ASN A 89 3.91 6.19 19.69
CA ASN A 89 3.48 6.68 20.99
C ASN A 89 4.63 6.42 21.98
N GLY A 90 4.76 7.23 23.04
CA GLY A 90 5.91 7.25 23.97
C GLY A 90 6.29 5.93 24.68
N GLU A 91 5.63 4.81 24.34
CA GLU A 91 5.83 3.46 24.89
C GLU A 91 6.39 2.44 23.86
N GLY A 92 6.88 2.91 22.71
CA GLY A 92 7.88 2.16 21.93
C GLY A 92 7.38 1.21 20.83
N TYR A 93 6.09 0.87 20.74
CA TYR A 93 5.54 0.18 19.56
C TYR A 93 4.14 0.70 19.24
N GLY A 94 3.91 1.05 17.97
CA GLY A 94 2.67 1.67 17.51
C GLY A 94 1.47 0.78 17.77
N ASN A 95 0.41 1.37 18.32
CA ASN A 95 -0.88 0.75 18.64
C ASN A 95 -1.70 0.33 17.40
N GLY A 96 -1.06 -0.28 16.39
CA GLY A 96 -1.67 -0.58 15.09
C GLY A 96 -1.93 0.66 14.23
N LYS A 97 -1.42 1.83 14.63
CA LYS A 97 -1.50 3.07 13.86
C LYS A 97 -0.21 3.34 13.11
N TYR A 98 -0.38 3.84 11.91
CA TYR A 98 0.66 4.14 10.95
C TYR A 98 0.63 5.63 10.56
N ARG A 99 1.78 6.12 10.11
CA ARG A 99 1.91 7.42 9.47
C ARG A 99 2.59 7.26 8.13
N PHE A 100 2.20 8.09 7.19
CA PHE A 100 2.98 8.29 5.98
C PHE A 100 4.06 9.33 6.27
N LYS A 101 5.30 9.03 5.85
CA LYS A 101 6.43 9.94 5.92
C LYS A 101 6.91 10.19 4.50
N TRP A 102 6.67 11.38 3.98
CA TRP A 102 7.23 11.82 2.70
C TRP A 102 8.77 11.79 2.75
N SER A 103 9.40 11.54 1.61
CA SER A 103 10.86 11.47 1.50
C SER A 103 11.44 12.66 0.75
N ARG A 104 12.44 13.32 1.34
CA ARG A 104 13.28 14.33 0.66
C ARG A 104 14.04 13.80 -0.56
N LYS A 105 14.12 12.48 -0.74
CA LYS A 105 14.71 11.84 -1.92
C LYS A 105 13.71 11.69 -3.07
N SER A 106 12.42 11.94 -2.83
CA SER A 106 11.40 11.94 -3.86
C SER A 106 11.61 13.15 -4.79
N PRO A 107 11.62 12.95 -6.13
CA PRO A 107 11.57 14.07 -7.06
C PRO A 107 10.18 14.74 -7.10
N ILE A 108 9.16 14.10 -6.52
CA ILE A 108 7.82 14.67 -6.34
C ILE A 108 7.78 15.38 -4.97
N GLY A 109 7.48 16.67 -4.99
CA GLY A 109 7.42 17.50 -3.79
C GLY A 109 6.31 17.08 -2.81
N GLU A 110 6.54 17.36 -1.53
CA GLU A 110 5.64 17.01 -0.42
C GLU A 110 4.20 17.54 -0.61
N GLY A 111 4.05 18.74 -1.17
CA GLY A 111 2.75 19.36 -1.45
C GLY A 111 2.06 18.89 -2.74
N ALA A 112 2.63 17.93 -3.48
CA ALA A 112 1.99 17.44 -4.70
C ALA A 112 0.68 16.71 -4.36
N LYS A 113 -0.35 16.86 -5.22
CA LYS A 113 -1.67 16.25 -5.00
C LYS A 113 -1.62 14.74 -4.77
N SER A 114 -0.70 14.03 -5.43
CA SER A 114 -0.50 12.58 -5.23
C SER A 114 -0.01 12.24 -3.82
N VAL A 115 0.87 13.06 -3.26
CA VAL A 115 1.43 12.87 -1.92
C VAL A 115 0.36 13.16 -0.86
N LEU A 116 -0.31 14.31 -0.97
CA LEU A 116 -1.42 14.68 -0.08
C LEU A 116 -2.57 13.68 -0.16
N CYS A 117 -2.87 13.17 -1.37
CA CYS A 117 -3.89 12.14 -1.57
C CYS A 117 -3.50 10.84 -0.87
N PHE A 118 -2.25 10.41 -0.95
CA PHE A 118 -1.80 9.18 -0.28
C PHE A 118 -1.88 9.30 1.25
N GLU A 119 -1.45 10.43 1.80
CA GLU A 119 -1.56 10.69 3.24
C GLU A 119 -3.03 10.63 3.69
N TRP A 120 -3.91 11.30 2.96
CA TRP A 120 -5.36 11.25 3.21
C TRP A 120 -5.92 9.83 3.10
N ILE A 121 -5.52 9.05 2.09
CA ILE A 121 -5.92 7.64 1.92
C ILE A 121 -5.55 6.82 3.15
N LEU A 122 -4.32 6.96 3.64
CA LEU A 122 -3.85 6.20 4.80
C LEU A 122 -4.63 6.57 6.07
N ASP A 123 -4.91 7.85 6.30
CA ASP A 123 -5.71 8.28 7.44
C ASP A 123 -7.14 7.75 7.36
N ARG A 124 -7.77 7.76 6.18
CA ARG A 124 -9.13 7.22 5.97
C ARG A 124 -9.17 5.70 6.13
N ALA A 125 -8.17 5.00 5.62
CA ALA A 125 -8.02 3.56 5.76
C ALA A 125 -7.94 3.14 7.23
N GLN A 126 -7.19 3.89 8.05
CA GLN A 126 -7.08 3.65 9.49
C GLN A 126 -8.35 4.02 10.26
N ALA A 127 -9.08 5.04 9.81
CA ALA A 127 -10.33 5.46 10.44
C ALA A 127 -11.52 4.56 10.08
N GLY A 128 -11.40 3.72 9.04
CA GLY A 128 -12.51 2.91 8.52
C GLY A 128 -13.64 3.73 7.91
N ASN A 129 -13.42 5.02 7.61
CA ASN A 129 -14.43 5.95 7.13
C ASN A 129 -14.05 6.50 5.76
N TRP A 130 -14.80 6.12 4.74
CA TRP A 130 -14.60 6.51 3.35
C TRP A 130 -15.81 7.24 2.79
N PRO A 131 -15.62 8.37 2.07
CA PRO A 131 -16.72 9.03 1.38
C PRO A 131 -17.34 8.13 0.32
N ALA A 132 -18.65 8.22 0.13
CA ALA A 132 -19.38 7.43 -0.87
C ALA A 132 -18.92 7.69 -2.32
N THR A 133 -18.30 8.85 -2.56
CA THR A 133 -17.74 9.27 -3.86
C THR A 133 -16.33 8.74 -4.12
N VAL A 134 -15.74 7.99 -3.18
CA VAL A 134 -14.39 7.46 -3.35
C VAL A 134 -14.45 5.95 -3.59
N ARG A 135 -13.72 5.50 -4.60
CA ARG A 135 -13.63 4.10 -5.01
C ARG A 135 -12.20 3.63 -4.89
N PHE A 136 -12.03 2.38 -4.44
CA PHE A 136 -10.74 1.73 -4.25
C PHE A 136 -10.70 0.49 -5.15
N TYR A 137 -9.69 0.37 -6.01
CA TYR A 137 -9.56 -0.73 -6.96
C TYR A 137 -8.19 -1.38 -6.85
N HIS A 138 -8.08 -2.69 -7.06
CA HIS A 138 -6.78 -3.33 -7.33
C HIS A 138 -6.53 -3.46 -8.84
N GLU A 139 -5.26 -3.57 -9.22
CA GLU A 139 -4.81 -3.60 -10.62
C GLU A 139 -4.71 -5.03 -11.19
N GLY A 140 -5.65 -5.93 -10.84
CA GLY A 140 -5.63 -7.33 -11.31
C GLY A 140 -4.44 -8.16 -10.80
N ARG A 141 -3.75 -7.69 -9.75
CA ARG A 141 -2.61 -8.36 -9.11
C ARG A 141 -2.87 -8.55 -7.62
N CYS A 142 -2.36 -9.65 -7.08
CA CYS A 142 -2.43 -9.96 -5.66
C CYS A 142 -1.78 -8.84 -4.86
N LEU A 143 -2.53 -8.22 -3.94
CA LEU A 143 -2.04 -7.10 -3.14
C LEU A 143 -0.92 -7.52 -2.17
N ARG A 144 -0.76 -8.81 -1.91
CA ARG A 144 0.29 -9.36 -1.06
C ARG A 144 1.57 -9.71 -1.82
N CYS A 145 1.49 -10.55 -2.85
CA CYS A 145 2.69 -11.03 -3.56
C CYS A 145 2.95 -10.36 -4.92
N GLY A 146 1.99 -9.61 -5.47
CA GLY A 146 2.11 -8.91 -6.76
C GLY A 146 1.95 -9.79 -8.01
N ARG A 147 1.72 -11.11 -7.86
CA ARG A 147 1.39 -12.01 -8.98
C ARG A 147 0.03 -11.67 -9.59
N ARG A 148 -0.15 -11.94 -10.88
CA ARG A 148 -1.42 -11.73 -11.59
C ARG A 148 -2.53 -12.60 -10.99
N LEU A 149 -3.72 -12.03 -10.84
CA LEU A 149 -4.92 -12.76 -10.43
C LEU A 149 -5.62 -13.29 -11.69
N THR A 150 -6.01 -14.56 -11.66
CA THR A 150 -6.54 -15.27 -12.83
C THR A 150 -7.87 -15.95 -12.57
N VAL A 151 -8.27 -16.11 -11.31
CA VAL A 151 -9.56 -16.71 -10.94
C VAL A 151 -10.50 -15.65 -10.35
N PRO A 152 -11.82 -15.75 -10.58
CA PRO A 152 -12.79 -14.73 -10.17
C PRO A 152 -12.73 -14.37 -8.69
N GLU A 153 -12.61 -15.36 -7.80
CA GLU A 153 -12.58 -15.16 -6.35
C GLU A 153 -11.33 -14.38 -5.92
N SER A 154 -10.21 -14.65 -6.58
CA SER A 154 -8.98 -13.89 -6.37
C SER A 154 -9.13 -12.47 -6.88
N ILE A 155 -9.69 -12.28 -8.07
CA ILE A 155 -9.95 -10.94 -8.63
C ILE A 155 -10.84 -10.15 -7.66
N GLN A 156 -11.96 -10.72 -7.20
CA GLN A 156 -12.87 -10.04 -6.28
C GLN A 156 -12.22 -9.67 -4.94
N SER A 157 -11.41 -10.56 -4.37
CA SER A 157 -10.76 -10.32 -3.07
C SER A 157 -9.49 -9.48 -3.15
N GLY A 158 -8.89 -9.33 -4.34
CA GLY A 158 -7.57 -8.75 -4.52
C GLY A 158 -6.41 -9.64 -4.05
N PHE A 159 -6.68 -10.91 -3.69
CA PHE A 159 -5.68 -11.83 -3.15
C PHE A 159 -5.66 -13.18 -3.88
N GLY A 160 -4.45 -13.66 -4.20
CA GLY A 160 -4.26 -15.01 -4.72
C GLY A 160 -4.52 -16.06 -3.63
N PRO A 161 -4.83 -17.32 -4.02
CA PRO A 161 -5.25 -18.38 -3.09
C PRO A 161 -4.22 -18.64 -1.98
N GLU A 162 -2.92 -18.70 -2.33
CA GLU A 162 -1.84 -18.87 -1.36
C GLU A 162 -1.70 -17.70 -0.38
N CYS A 163 -2.12 -16.49 -0.79
CA CYS A 163 -1.95 -15.28 0.00
C CYS A 163 -3.14 -15.03 0.93
N ALA A 164 -4.35 -15.38 0.51
CA ALA A 164 -5.59 -15.18 1.25
C ALA A 164 -5.55 -15.85 2.64
N GLY A 165 -4.98 -17.06 2.74
CA GLY A 165 -4.87 -17.79 4.00
C GLY A 165 -3.74 -17.34 4.94
N LYS A 166 -3.01 -16.25 4.64
CA LYS A 166 -1.95 -15.73 5.53
C LYS A 166 -2.00 -14.20 5.68
N LEU A 167 -3.22 -13.66 5.67
CA LEU A 167 -3.54 -12.26 5.98
C LEU A 167 -4.11 -12.15 7.39
#